data_AF-A0A7X7A2B9-F1
#
_entry.id   AF-A0A7X7A2B9-F1
#
_cell.length_a   1.000
_cell.length_b   1.000
_cell.length_c   1.000
_cell.angle_alpha   90.00
_cell.angle_beta   90.00
_cell.angle_gamma   90.00
#
_symmetry.space_group_name_H-M   'P 1'
#
loop_
_entity.id
_entity.type
_entity.pdbx_description
1 polymer ?
#
loop_
_entity_poly.entity_id
_entity_poly.type
_entity_poly.pdbx_seq_one_letter_code
_entity_poly.pdbx_strand_id
1 'polypeptide(L)' 'MKEKLALNGGPKAVTNTLKGWPSFDEKAIKAVEDVLRSGKVNYWTGKKGMEFEKRFAEWQG' A
#
# COMPACT_ATOMS: atom_id res chain seq x y z
N MET A 1 -20.36 23.11 -12.80
CA MET A 1 -19.10 23.51 -13.43
C MET A 1 -17.98 22.62 -12.91
N LYS A 2 -17.07 22.16 -13.76
CA LYS A 2 -15.93 21.32 -13.34
C LYS A 2 -14.92 22.21 -12.59
N GLU A 3 -14.51 21.83 -11.40
CA GLU A 3 -13.52 22.59 -10.64
C GLU A 3 -12.18 22.66 -11.39
N LYS A 4 -11.48 23.79 -11.27
CA LYS A 4 -10.18 23.99 -11.91
C LYS A 4 -9.15 23.10 -11.22
N LEU A 5 -8.37 22.34 -11.99
CA LEU A 5 -7.29 21.52 -11.44
C LEU A 5 -6.23 22.39 -10.76
N ALA A 6 -5.58 21.84 -9.72
CA ALA A 6 -4.49 22.50 -9.00
C ALA A 6 -3.38 23.01 -9.96
N LEU A 7 -3.02 22.21 -10.97
CA LEU A 7 -2.01 22.56 -11.99
C LEU A 7 -2.40 23.77 -12.86
N ASN A 8 -3.70 24.09 -12.92
CA ASN A 8 -4.23 25.25 -13.64
C ASN A 8 -4.53 26.42 -12.69
N GLY A 9 -4.03 26.42 -11.45
CA GLY A 9 -4.31 27.46 -10.45
C GLY A 9 -5.63 27.26 -9.70
N GLY A 10 -6.15 26.03 -9.68
CA GLY A 10 -7.19 25.61 -8.73
C GLY A 10 -6.64 25.37 -7.32
N PRO A 11 -7.51 24.98 -6.36
CA PRO A 11 -7.11 24.71 -4.99
C PRO A 11 -6.08 23.58 -4.87
N LYS A 12 -5.26 23.60 -3.81
CA LYS A 12 -4.27 22.54 -3.55
C LYS A 12 -4.96 21.19 -3.38
N ALA A 13 -4.41 20.16 -4.02
CA ALA A 13 -4.91 18.78 -3.90
C ALA A 13 -4.66 18.18 -2.52
N VAL A 14 -3.61 18.64 -1.82
CA VAL A 14 -3.26 18.21 -0.45
C VAL A 14 -3.19 19.45 0.43
N THR A 15 -4.02 19.49 1.47
CA THR A 15 -4.13 20.63 2.40
C THR A 15 -3.68 20.28 3.82
N ASN A 16 -3.52 19.00 4.12
CA ASN A 16 -3.06 18.47 5.40
C ASN A 16 -1.58 18.08 5.37
N THR A 17 -0.98 17.93 6.56
CA THR A 17 0.38 17.40 6.68
C THR A 17 0.35 15.88 6.49
N LEU A 18 1.02 15.39 5.46
CA LEU A 18 1.20 13.96 5.24
C LEU A 18 2.36 13.44 6.10
N LYS A 19 2.28 12.18 6.52
CA LYS A 19 3.43 11.52 7.14
C LYS A 19 4.59 11.45 6.16
N GLY A 20 5.81 11.66 6.67
CA GLY A 20 7.03 11.52 5.88
C GLY A 20 7.21 10.07 5.40
N TRP A 21 7.85 9.93 4.24
CA TRP A 21 8.25 8.62 3.74
C TRP A 21 9.59 8.19 4.35
N PRO A 22 9.77 6.89 4.69
CA PRO A 22 8.76 5.83 4.73
C PRO A 22 7.93 5.88 6.03
N SER A 23 6.65 5.52 5.93
CA SER A 23 5.76 5.36 7.09
C SER A 23 5.09 4.00 7.02
N PHE A 24 5.34 3.16 8.02
CA PHE A 24 4.72 1.84 8.16
C PHE A 24 3.75 1.83 9.33
N ASP A 25 2.66 1.08 9.20
CA ASP A 25 1.80 0.76 10.34
C ASP A 25 2.25 -0.55 11.00
N GLU A 26 1.82 -0.77 12.25
CA GLU A 26 2.19 -1.94 13.03
C GLU A 26 1.73 -3.26 12.38
N LYS A 27 0.59 -3.22 11.67
CA LYS A 27 0.04 -4.39 10.98
C LYS A 27 0.94 -4.82 9.83
N ALA A 28 1.47 -3.87 9.06
CA ALA A 28 2.40 -4.11 7.97
C ALA A 28 3.72 -4.69 8.51
N ILE A 29 4.25 -4.12 9.60
CA ILE A 29 5.46 -4.63 10.26
C ILE A 29 5.24 -6.07 10.71
N LYS A 30 4.12 -6.35 11.40
CA LYS A 30 3.81 -7.69 11.89
C LYS A 30 3.65 -8.72 10.77
N ALA A 31 3.01 -8.34 9.68
CA ALA A 31 2.84 -9.22 8.52
C ALA A 31 4.19 -9.61 7.90
N VAL A 32 5.15 -8.67 7.84
CA VAL A 32 6.51 -8.96 7.37
C VAL A 32 7.27 -9.83 8.37
N GLU A 33 7.14 -9.57 9.67
CA GLU A 33 7.72 -10.40 10.74
C GLU A 33 7.29 -11.87 10.61
N ASP A 34 6.00 -12.13 10.40
CA ASP A 34 5.46 -13.48 10.26
C ASP A 34 6.04 -14.21 9.03
N VAL A 35 6.25 -13.50 7.91
CA VAL A 35 6.91 -14.05 6.72
C VAL A 35 8.35 -14.45 7.04
N LEU A 36 9.10 -13.56 7.68
CA LEU A 36 10.50 -13.82 8.04
C LEU A 36 10.61 -14.99 9.01
N ARG A 37 9.77 -15.04 10.05
CA ARG A 37 9.76 -16.16 11.02
C ARG A 37 9.37 -17.50 10.38
N SER A 38 8.56 -17.48 9.33
CA SER A 38 8.17 -18.71 8.63
C SER A 38 9.30 -19.31 7.77
N GLY A 39 10.35 -18.55 7.46
CA GLY A 39 11.39 -18.93 6.50
C GLY A 39 10.93 -18.97 5.03
N LYS A 40 9.65 -18.72 4.75
CA LYS A 40 9.02 -18.78 3.43
C LYS A 40 9.09 -17.44 2.72
N VAL A 41 10.31 -16.97 2.47
CA VAL A 41 10.61 -15.60 2.05
C VAL A 41 10.52 -15.36 0.54
N ASN A 42 10.21 -16.39 -0.25
CA ASN A 42 10.14 -16.28 -1.71
C ASN A 42 8.91 -17.03 -2.25
N TYR A 43 8.61 -16.85 -3.54
CA TYR A 43 7.44 -17.45 -4.20
C TYR A 43 7.51 -18.97 -4.36
N TRP A 44 8.72 -19.55 -4.31
CA TRP A 44 8.90 -21.00 -4.35
C TRP A 44 8.49 -21.68 -3.03
N THR A 45 8.73 -21.01 -1.91
CA THR A 45 8.56 -21.57 -0.56
C THR A 45 7.35 -20.99 0.18
N GLY A 46 6.90 -19.80 -0.23
CA GLY A 46 5.85 -19.02 0.41
C GLY A 46 4.80 -18.54 -0.57
N LYS A 47 3.56 -18.43 -0.06
CA LYS A 47 2.39 -18.05 -0.88
C LYS A 47 1.88 -16.64 -0.61
N LYS A 48 2.51 -15.88 0.29
CA LYS A 48 1.99 -14.57 0.72
C LYS A 48 1.87 -13.55 -0.40
N GLY A 49 2.81 -13.53 -1.35
CA GLY A 49 2.70 -12.69 -2.56
C GLY A 49 1.49 -13.07 -3.42
N MET A 50 1.32 -14.35 -3.71
CA MET A 50 0.16 -14.85 -4.48
C MET A 50 -1.18 -14.62 -3.77
N GLU A 51 -1.23 -14.78 -2.44
CA GLU A 51 -2.42 -14.46 -1.63
C GLU A 51 -2.77 -12.97 -1.72
N PHE A 52 -1.76 -12.10 -1.71
CA PHE A 52 -1.96 -10.65 -1.90
C PHE A 52 -2.48 -10.35 -3.31
N GLU A 53 -1.84 -10.89 -4.35
CA GLU A 53 -2.24 -10.68 -5.75
C GLU A 53 -3.69 -11.09 -5.99
N LYS A 54 -4.10 -12.25 -5.46
CA LYS A 54 -5.49 -12.72 -5.56
C LYS A 54 -6.47 -11.74 -4.89
N ARG A 55 -6.19 -11.34 -3.64
CA ARG A 55 -7.05 -10.40 -2.90
C ARG A 55 -7.09 -9.03 -3.56
N PHE A 56 -5.98 -8.60 -4.14
CA PHE A 56 -5.90 -7.34 -4.85
C PHE A 56 -6.72 -7.36 -6.13
N ALA A 57 -6.66 -8.45 -6.90
CA ALA A 57 -7.50 -8.65 -8.07
C ALA A 57 -8.99 -8.65 -7.69
N GLU A 58 -9.38 -9.40 -6.65
CA GLU A 58 -10.76 -9.40 -6.12
C GLU A 58 -11.22 -8.01 -5.66
N TRP A 59 -10.31 -7.19 -5.13
CA TRP A 59 -10.62 -5.84 -4.68
C TRP A 59 -10.78 -4.84 -5.83
N GLN A 60 -10.03 -5.02 -6.93
CA GLN A 60 -10.08 -4.14 -8.09
C GLN A 60 -11.33 -4.34 -8.97
N GLY A 61 -12.02 -5.48 -8.84
CA GLY A 61 -13.22 -5.82 -9.61
C GLY A 61 -12.96 -6.94 -10.61
#